data_AF-A0A8U0ILM1-F1
#
_entry.id   AF-A0A8U0ILM1-F1
#
_cell.length_a   1.000
_cell.length_b   1.000
_cell.length_c   1.000
_cell.angle_alpha   90.00
_cell.angle_beta   90.00
_cell.angle_gamma   90.00
#
_symmetry.space_group_name_H-M   'P 1'
#
loop_
_entity.id
_entity.type
_entity.pdbx_description
1 polymer ?
#
loop_
_entity_poly.entity_id
_entity_poly.type
_entity_poly.pdbx_seq_one_letter_code
_entity_poly.pdbx_strand_id
1 'polypeptide(L)'
;MRSMKRRQFGAMLATATFSIGGVSSAAADASAQETEPLQIEDVSVDLGEATASVGRATFRYQNGTMRLQLNDWSMETGSKSLSIARARVDVSDVSAETYATVRAAMVEAYEGQSLSPLLSALAEADVDPESGIQVTLGPVRTDGTLLANKVVATGTVGNVVPSGTRDLLTGGASLSALASLGASKWSELSIKRRNATLTANDVTMQLDGTTFAISSPSGTAKVSSRTFEFSDLTLNIMPPETIPAPHVQFLSQVRQLGADGNLTLSAIKSAAADAGVTVANTLDAIRSAMYELSFGQVTENGEEIASNFQTSGTVAELMQTVRKQAGMDQQTGDQQDDQQDDDQQDDDQAQDGQLSKVAVVSSPNTDEQMNYVFEVTGDLENLEPNEDGGAAVDLISETDGRVRVEGTVGEGDDRFAFSGDLIEVDVPDAVQIETSER
;
A
#
# COMPACT_ATOMS: atom_id res chain seq x y z
N MET A 1 -12.75 -41.04 2.87
CA MET A 1 -12.42 -40.29 1.64
C MET A 1 -13.54 -39.31 1.30
N ARG A 2 -13.67 -38.24 2.10
CA ARG A 2 -14.44 -37.03 1.76
C ARG A 2 -13.40 -35.94 1.52
N SER A 3 -13.26 -35.57 0.25
CA SER A 3 -12.18 -34.75 -0.30
C SER A 3 -12.37 -33.26 -0.05
N MET A 4 -11.26 -32.62 0.31
CA MET A 4 -10.73 -31.42 -0.37
C MET A 4 -11.72 -30.29 -0.70
N LYS A 5 -12.35 -29.70 0.30
CA LYS A 5 -12.94 -28.36 0.17
C LYS A 5 -12.75 -27.63 1.48
N ARG A 6 -12.45 -26.32 1.45
CA ARG A 6 -12.27 -25.37 2.59
C ARG A 6 -10.83 -24.99 2.91
N ARG A 7 -10.20 -24.21 2.04
CA ARG A 7 -8.94 -23.46 2.30
C ARG A 7 -9.05 -22.22 1.40
N GLN A 8 -9.16 -21.00 1.93
CA GLN A 8 -8.09 -19.97 1.91
C GLN A 8 -8.72 -18.58 2.15
N PHE A 9 -7.90 -17.52 2.28
CA PHE A 9 -8.25 -16.09 2.10
C PHE A 9 -8.27 -15.14 3.34
N GLY A 10 -7.72 -15.56 4.50
CA GLY A 10 -7.82 -14.77 5.75
C GLY A 10 -6.72 -13.75 6.09
N ALA A 11 -5.48 -13.92 5.63
CA ALA A 11 -4.35 -13.13 6.16
C ALA A 11 -4.14 -11.83 5.39
N MET A 12 -4.48 -11.81 4.10
CA MET A 12 -4.30 -10.64 3.24
C MET A 12 -5.51 -9.71 3.29
N LEU A 13 -6.73 -10.26 3.43
CA LEU A 13 -7.87 -9.42 3.76
C LEU A 13 -7.72 -8.86 5.15
N ALA A 14 -7.09 -9.54 6.12
CA ALA A 14 -6.79 -8.90 7.40
C ALA A 14 -6.03 -7.58 7.22
N THR A 15 -5.04 -7.40 6.34
CA THR A 15 -4.41 -6.08 6.17
C THR A 15 -5.36 -5.06 5.54
N ALA A 16 -6.17 -5.42 4.54
CA ALA A 16 -7.20 -4.54 4.00
C ALA A 16 -8.31 -4.21 5.03
N THR A 17 -8.71 -5.20 5.82
CA THR A 17 -9.71 -5.19 6.90
C THR A 17 -9.17 -4.57 8.19
N PHE A 18 -7.85 -4.48 8.37
CA PHE A 18 -7.15 -3.78 9.46
C PHE A 18 -6.84 -2.33 9.08
N SER A 19 -6.59 -2.03 7.80
CA SER A 19 -6.68 -0.65 7.27
C SER A 19 -8.13 -0.16 7.32
N ILE A 20 -9.09 -1.05 7.05
CA ILE A 20 -10.53 -0.88 7.31
C ILE A 20 -10.84 -1.26 8.78
N GLY A 21 -9.83 -1.46 9.64
CA GLY A 21 -9.96 -1.89 11.05
C GLY A 21 -10.56 -0.83 11.97
N GLY A 22 -10.94 0.31 11.39
CA GLY A 22 -11.74 1.36 12.00
C GLY A 22 -13.17 1.45 11.49
N VAL A 23 -13.78 0.42 10.89
CA VAL A 23 -15.24 0.47 10.63
C VAL A 23 -16.03 0.74 11.91
N SER A 24 -15.51 0.33 13.08
CA SER A 24 -16.14 0.63 14.37
C SER A 24 -16.11 2.10 14.79
N SER A 25 -15.34 2.96 14.09
CA SER A 25 -15.14 4.36 14.48
C SER A 25 -14.94 5.33 13.31
N ALA A 26 -15.25 4.94 12.07
CA ALA A 26 -15.22 5.86 10.93
C ALA A 26 -16.15 7.03 11.26
N ALA A 27 -15.55 8.21 11.44
CA ALA A 27 -16.30 9.43 11.68
C ALA A 27 -17.19 9.72 10.47
N ALA A 28 -18.40 10.22 10.76
CA ALA A 28 -19.45 10.51 9.80
C ALA A 28 -18.94 11.43 8.67
N ASP A 29 -18.76 10.86 7.48
CA ASP A 29 -18.81 11.52 6.14
C ASP A 29 -18.51 10.52 5.00
N ALA A 30 -18.00 9.32 5.31
CA ALA A 30 -17.85 8.26 4.30
C ALA A 30 -19.21 7.85 3.72
N SER A 31 -19.33 7.85 2.38
CA SER A 31 -20.48 7.30 1.67
C SER A 31 -20.13 5.92 1.08
N ALA A 32 -20.82 4.87 1.52
CA ALA A 32 -20.77 3.59 0.85
C ALA A 32 -21.84 3.58 -0.24
N GLN A 33 -21.43 3.54 -1.51
CA GLN A 33 -22.36 3.40 -2.61
C GLN A 33 -22.59 1.91 -2.91
N GLU A 34 -23.84 1.45 -2.87
CA GLU A 34 -24.21 0.08 -3.28
C GLU A 34 -24.08 -0.15 -4.81
N THR A 35 -23.25 0.62 -5.50
CA THR A 35 -23.01 0.54 -6.95
C THR A 35 -22.02 -0.57 -7.30
N GLU A 36 -21.94 -0.95 -8.58
CA GLU A 36 -20.87 -1.77 -9.13
C GLU A 36 -19.98 -0.85 -9.99
N PRO A 37 -18.72 -0.61 -9.60
CA PRO A 37 -17.99 -1.23 -8.48
C PRO A 37 -18.41 -0.70 -7.09
N LEU A 38 -18.21 -1.50 -6.03
CA LEU A 38 -18.41 -1.02 -4.65
C LEU A 38 -17.35 0.03 -4.34
N GLN A 39 -17.77 1.21 -3.90
CA GLN A 39 -16.89 2.34 -3.60
C GLN A 39 -17.15 2.92 -2.22
N ILE A 40 -16.06 3.30 -1.55
CA ILE A 40 -16.07 4.04 -0.29
C ILE A 40 -15.01 5.14 -0.41
N GLU A 41 -15.38 6.36 -0.05
CA GLU A 41 -14.52 7.53 -0.14
C GLU A 41 -14.26 8.13 1.25
N ASP A 42 -13.14 8.84 1.37
CA ASP A 42 -12.73 9.64 2.52
C ASP A 42 -12.85 8.91 3.86
N VAL A 43 -12.26 7.71 3.92
CA VAL A 43 -12.22 6.92 5.15
C VAL A 43 -11.05 7.38 6.00
N SER A 44 -11.32 7.86 7.21
CA SER A 44 -10.30 8.19 8.20
C SER A 44 -10.55 7.46 9.51
N VAL A 45 -9.47 6.97 10.12
CA VAL A 45 -9.48 6.18 11.35
C VAL A 45 -8.35 6.62 12.27
N ASP A 46 -8.71 7.02 13.49
CA ASP A 46 -7.74 7.27 14.54
C ASP A 46 -7.30 5.96 15.21
N LEU A 47 -5.99 5.70 15.14
CA LEU A 47 -5.26 4.62 15.76
C LEU A 47 -4.35 5.18 16.85
N GLY A 48 -4.96 5.71 17.91
CA GLY A 48 -4.22 6.35 19.00
C GLY A 48 -3.67 7.72 18.58
N GLU A 49 -2.34 7.85 18.47
CA GLU A 49 -1.66 9.08 18.01
C GLU A 49 -1.43 9.09 16.49
N ALA A 50 -1.80 8.00 15.80
CA ALA A 50 -1.75 7.91 14.36
C ALA A 50 -3.17 8.05 13.78
N THR A 51 -3.30 8.72 12.65
CA THR A 51 -4.51 8.73 11.83
C THR A 51 -4.20 8.02 10.53
N ALA A 52 -4.95 6.97 10.21
CA ALA A 52 -4.88 6.28 8.93
C ALA A 52 -6.05 6.75 8.06
N SER A 53 -5.75 7.16 6.83
CA SER A 53 -6.73 7.66 5.87
C SER A 53 -6.63 6.94 4.53
N VAL A 54 -7.76 6.86 3.84
CA VAL A 54 -7.90 6.35 2.47
C VAL A 54 -8.84 7.29 1.73
N GLY A 55 -8.33 7.96 0.70
CA GLY A 55 -9.16 8.83 -0.14
C GLY A 55 -10.23 8.03 -0.89
N ARG A 56 -9.87 6.88 -1.47
CA ARG A 56 -10.85 6.01 -2.16
C ARG A 56 -10.53 4.53 -2.08
N ALA A 57 -11.49 3.73 -1.64
CA ALA A 57 -11.48 2.28 -1.73
C ALA A 57 -12.46 1.81 -2.82
N THR A 58 -12.01 0.95 -3.72
CA THR A 58 -12.83 0.37 -4.80
C THR A 58 -12.71 -1.15 -4.78
N PHE A 59 -13.84 -1.83 -4.77
CA PHE A 59 -13.93 -3.28 -4.85
C PHE A 59 -14.76 -3.71 -6.07
N ARG A 60 -14.10 -4.34 -7.04
CA ARG A 60 -14.68 -4.63 -8.36
C ARG A 60 -14.40 -6.06 -8.81
N TYR A 61 -15.25 -6.56 -9.70
CA TYR A 61 -15.08 -7.85 -10.33
C TYR A 61 -15.18 -7.72 -11.84
N GLN A 62 -14.20 -8.25 -12.55
CA GLN A 62 -14.17 -8.22 -14.01
C GLN A 62 -13.43 -9.45 -14.52
N ASN A 63 -14.03 -10.15 -15.49
CA ASN A 63 -13.41 -11.29 -16.18
C ASN A 63 -12.81 -12.35 -15.22
N GLY A 64 -13.53 -12.72 -14.16
CA GLY A 64 -13.05 -13.70 -13.18
C GLY A 64 -12.00 -13.16 -12.21
N THR A 65 -11.68 -11.87 -12.25
CA THR A 65 -10.72 -11.23 -11.35
C THR A 65 -11.45 -10.36 -10.35
N MET A 66 -11.22 -10.63 -9.07
CA MET A 66 -11.66 -9.80 -7.94
C MET A 66 -10.53 -8.83 -7.59
N ARG A 67 -10.83 -7.53 -7.61
CA ARG A 67 -9.85 -6.46 -7.35
C ARG A 67 -10.30 -5.58 -6.19
N LEU A 68 -9.41 -5.43 -5.21
CA LEU A 68 -9.47 -4.35 -4.22
C LEU A 68 -8.41 -3.31 -4.57
N GLN A 69 -8.80 -2.04 -4.61
CA GLN A 69 -7.90 -0.91 -4.85
C GLN A 69 -8.14 0.16 -3.79
N LEU A 70 -7.08 0.63 -3.15
CA LEU A 70 -7.06 1.77 -2.24
C LEU A 70 -6.21 2.86 -2.89
N ASN A 71 -6.77 4.05 -3.08
CA ASN A 71 -6.05 5.22 -3.54
C ASN A 71 -5.87 6.17 -2.34
N ASP A 72 -4.75 6.89 -2.37
CA ASP A 72 -4.40 7.91 -1.38
C ASP A 72 -4.46 7.37 0.04
N TRP A 73 -3.89 6.16 0.22
CA TRP A 73 -3.72 5.59 1.55
C TRP A 73 -2.60 6.36 2.24
N SER A 74 -2.86 6.87 3.43
CA SER A 74 -1.84 7.49 4.26
C SER A 74 -2.00 7.09 5.72
N MET A 75 -0.90 7.19 6.44
CA MET A 75 -0.87 7.08 7.88
C MET A 75 0.00 8.20 8.41
N GLU A 76 -0.58 9.07 9.22
CA GLU A 76 0.05 10.24 9.79
C GLU A 76 0.16 10.09 11.30
N THR A 77 1.29 10.50 11.83
CA THR A 77 1.52 10.74 13.26
C THR A 77 2.02 12.17 13.38
N GLY A 78 1.88 12.82 14.55
CA GLY A 78 2.15 14.25 14.70
C GLY A 78 3.51 14.81 14.22
N SER A 79 4.47 13.96 13.82
CA SER A 79 5.72 14.38 13.16
C SER A 79 6.12 13.58 11.92
N LYS A 80 5.34 12.56 11.51
CA LYS A 80 5.74 11.62 10.44
C LYS A 80 4.55 11.15 9.64
N SER A 81 4.76 10.98 8.34
CA SER A 81 3.76 10.41 7.44
C SER A 81 4.32 9.24 6.65
N LEU A 82 3.44 8.30 6.32
CA LEU A 82 3.64 7.26 5.33
C LEU A 82 2.46 7.36 4.36
N SER A 83 2.72 7.41 3.06
CA SER A 83 1.66 7.41 2.06
C SER A 83 1.95 6.42 0.94
N ILE A 84 0.87 5.85 0.42
CA ILE A 84 0.84 4.94 -0.72
C ILE A 84 -0.25 5.48 -1.63
N ALA A 85 0.14 6.04 -2.77
CA ALA A 85 -0.84 6.65 -3.68
C ALA A 85 -1.82 5.62 -4.23
N ARG A 86 -1.35 4.38 -4.46
CA ARG A 86 -2.19 3.26 -4.89
C ARG A 86 -1.73 1.95 -4.29
N ALA A 87 -2.62 1.28 -3.57
CA ALA A 87 -2.50 -0.11 -3.18
C ALA A 87 -3.56 -0.92 -3.95
N ARG A 88 -3.16 -2.00 -4.60
CA ARG A 88 -4.04 -2.83 -5.42
C ARG A 88 -3.77 -4.30 -5.13
N VAL A 89 -4.84 -5.06 -5.02
CA VAL A 89 -4.83 -6.49 -4.82
C VAL A 89 -5.73 -7.10 -5.87
N ASP A 90 -5.18 -7.99 -6.68
CA ASP A 90 -5.91 -8.79 -7.67
C ASP A 90 -5.88 -10.26 -7.26
N VAL A 91 -7.04 -10.91 -7.33
CA VAL A 91 -7.18 -12.36 -7.21
C VAL A 91 -7.89 -12.87 -8.46
N SER A 92 -7.24 -13.73 -9.24
CA SER A 92 -7.80 -14.31 -10.46
C SER A 92 -8.62 -15.57 -10.17
N ASP A 93 -9.37 -16.01 -11.18
CA ASP A 93 -10.14 -17.27 -11.15
C ASP A 93 -11.17 -17.33 -10.01
N VAL A 94 -11.70 -16.17 -9.63
CA VAL A 94 -12.75 -16.03 -8.62
C VAL A 94 -14.12 -16.17 -9.28
N SER A 95 -15.02 -16.93 -8.68
CA SER A 95 -16.40 -17.04 -9.17
C SER A 95 -17.21 -15.77 -8.87
N ALA A 96 -18.19 -15.45 -9.73
CA ALA A 96 -19.11 -14.34 -9.50
C ALA A 96 -19.91 -14.50 -8.19
N GLU A 97 -20.22 -15.73 -7.79
CA GLU A 97 -20.88 -16.03 -6.52
C GLU A 97 -19.97 -15.69 -5.34
N THR A 98 -18.70 -16.10 -5.38
CA THR A 98 -17.71 -15.75 -4.35
C THR A 98 -17.53 -14.24 -4.24
N TYR A 99 -17.44 -13.53 -5.36
CA TYR A 99 -17.39 -12.07 -5.36
C TYR A 99 -18.64 -11.45 -4.70
N ALA A 100 -19.83 -11.90 -5.10
CA ALA A 100 -21.08 -11.38 -4.55
C ALA A 100 -21.19 -11.61 -3.03
N THR A 101 -20.77 -12.78 -2.53
CA THR A 101 -20.73 -13.08 -1.09
C THR A 101 -19.76 -12.16 -0.35
N VAL A 102 -18.54 -11.97 -0.86
CA VAL A 102 -17.54 -11.08 -0.24
C VAL A 102 -18.03 -9.63 -0.27
N ARG A 103 -18.59 -9.17 -1.40
CA ARG A 103 -19.13 -7.82 -1.56
C ARG A 103 -20.26 -7.56 -0.55
N ALA A 104 -21.25 -8.44 -0.46
CA ALA A 104 -22.36 -8.30 0.47
C ALA A 104 -21.86 -8.24 1.92
N ALA A 105 -20.88 -9.08 2.26
CA ALA A 105 -20.30 -9.09 3.59
C ALA A 105 -19.46 -7.84 3.91
N MET A 106 -18.85 -7.18 2.91
CA MET A 106 -18.20 -5.88 3.09
C MET A 106 -19.23 -4.77 3.40
N VAL A 107 -20.37 -4.77 2.71
CA VAL A 107 -21.47 -3.83 2.98
C VAL A 107 -22.05 -4.06 4.38
N GLU A 108 -22.38 -5.31 4.72
CA GLU A 108 -22.89 -5.65 6.06
C GLU A 108 -21.87 -5.32 7.15
N ALA A 109 -20.58 -5.54 6.88
CA ALA A 109 -19.54 -5.19 7.83
C ALA A 109 -19.44 -3.68 8.06
N TYR A 110 -19.59 -2.89 6.99
CA TYR A 110 -19.63 -1.44 7.02
C TYR A 110 -20.84 -0.91 7.81
N GLU A 111 -22.05 -1.30 7.41
CA GLU A 111 -23.30 -0.86 8.05
C GLU A 111 -23.40 -1.32 9.51
N GLY A 112 -22.99 -2.56 9.77
CA GLY A 112 -23.02 -3.17 11.10
C GLY A 112 -21.85 -2.78 11.98
N GLN A 113 -20.90 -1.98 11.48
CA GLN A 113 -19.67 -1.60 12.18
C GLN A 113 -18.92 -2.80 12.80
N SER A 114 -18.94 -3.92 12.08
CA SER A 114 -18.49 -5.22 12.58
C SER A 114 -17.78 -5.99 11.47
N LEU A 115 -16.60 -6.52 11.75
CA LEU A 115 -15.86 -7.32 10.77
C LEU A 115 -16.41 -8.76 10.63
N SER A 116 -17.32 -9.16 11.50
CA SER A 116 -17.79 -10.55 11.61
C SER A 116 -18.42 -11.10 10.32
N PRO A 117 -19.29 -10.36 9.60
CA PRO A 117 -19.86 -10.82 8.34
C PRO A 117 -18.77 -11.07 7.30
N LEU A 118 -17.83 -10.14 7.16
CA LEU A 118 -16.70 -10.25 6.25
C LEU A 118 -15.83 -11.46 6.59
N LEU A 119 -15.41 -11.62 7.84
CA LEU A 119 -14.61 -12.77 8.27
C LEU A 119 -15.30 -14.11 7.99
N SER A 120 -16.63 -14.16 8.15
CA SER A 120 -17.45 -15.34 7.86
C SER A 120 -17.49 -15.63 6.35
N ALA A 121 -17.77 -14.62 5.52
CA ALA A 121 -17.75 -14.75 4.07
C ALA A 121 -16.38 -15.20 3.54
N LEU A 122 -15.29 -14.67 4.09
CA LEU A 122 -13.93 -15.09 3.74
C LEU A 122 -13.63 -16.52 4.18
N ALA A 123 -14.13 -16.94 5.33
CA ALA A 123 -14.03 -18.32 5.75
C ALA A 123 -14.81 -19.24 4.80
N GLU A 124 -15.94 -18.80 4.25
CA GLU A 124 -16.77 -19.62 3.36
C GLU A 124 -16.36 -19.57 1.89
N ALA A 125 -15.60 -18.56 1.48
CA ALA A 125 -15.10 -18.39 0.11
C ALA A 125 -14.36 -19.65 -0.39
N ASP A 126 -14.83 -20.18 -1.53
CA ASP A 126 -14.23 -21.30 -2.25
C ASP A 126 -13.38 -20.72 -3.40
N VAL A 127 -12.15 -20.33 -3.08
CA VAL A 127 -11.16 -19.86 -4.06
C VAL A 127 -10.21 -21.01 -4.38
N ASP A 128 -9.80 -21.13 -5.64
CA ASP A 128 -8.84 -22.16 -6.04
C ASP A 128 -7.46 -21.87 -5.40
N PRO A 129 -6.79 -22.84 -4.73
CA PRO A 129 -5.39 -22.70 -4.32
C PRO A 129 -4.45 -22.17 -5.38
N GLU A 130 -4.71 -22.51 -6.64
CA GLU A 130 -3.88 -22.15 -7.78
C GLU A 130 -4.27 -20.80 -8.39
N SER A 131 -5.34 -20.16 -7.91
CA SER A 131 -5.71 -18.79 -8.29
C SER A 131 -4.51 -17.86 -8.09
N GLY A 132 -4.22 -17.07 -9.11
CA GLY A 132 -3.18 -16.06 -9.07
C GLY A 132 -3.54 -14.94 -8.10
N ILE A 133 -2.54 -14.47 -7.36
CA ILE A 133 -2.65 -13.31 -6.49
C ILE A 133 -1.53 -12.32 -6.82
N GLN A 134 -1.89 -11.05 -6.97
CA GLN A 134 -0.94 -9.97 -7.17
C GLN A 134 -1.27 -8.82 -6.23
N VAL A 135 -0.25 -8.39 -5.47
CA VAL A 135 -0.30 -7.19 -4.64
C VAL A 135 0.62 -6.16 -5.27
N THR A 136 0.10 -4.96 -5.54
CA THR A 136 0.84 -3.82 -6.06
C THR A 136 0.70 -2.64 -5.12
N LEU A 137 1.80 -2.02 -4.72
CA LEU A 137 1.84 -0.80 -3.92
C LEU A 137 2.66 0.24 -4.69
N GLY A 138 2.22 1.49 -4.74
CA GLY A 138 3.08 2.58 -5.20
C GLY A 138 2.34 3.79 -5.79
N PRO A 139 3.00 4.96 -5.84
CA PRO A 139 4.27 5.26 -5.17
C PRO A 139 4.17 5.24 -3.64
N VAL A 140 5.22 4.77 -2.97
CA VAL A 140 5.35 4.70 -1.51
C VAL A 140 6.26 5.83 -1.04
N ARG A 141 5.74 6.70 -0.17
CA ARG A 141 6.46 7.85 0.38
C ARG A 141 6.46 7.84 1.90
N THR A 142 7.53 8.34 2.50
CA THR A 142 7.58 8.67 3.93
C THR A 142 8.03 10.11 4.08
N ASP A 143 7.31 10.90 4.87
CA ASP A 143 7.61 12.32 5.10
C ASP A 143 7.79 13.06 3.74
N GLY A 144 6.88 12.80 2.79
CA GLY A 144 6.94 13.32 1.41
C GLY A 144 8.00 12.68 0.49
N THR A 145 8.92 11.88 1.02
CA THR A 145 10.04 11.35 0.26
C THR A 145 9.77 9.96 -0.33
N LEU A 146 10.10 9.78 -1.61
CA LEU A 146 9.92 8.52 -2.33
C LEU A 146 10.85 7.39 -1.81
N LEU A 147 10.22 6.36 -1.24
CA LEU A 147 10.87 5.10 -0.85
C LEU A 147 10.88 4.10 -2.00
N ALA A 148 9.76 3.93 -2.69
CA ALA A 148 9.63 3.05 -3.84
C ALA A 148 8.60 3.62 -4.83
N ASN A 149 8.88 3.54 -6.12
CA ASN A 149 7.92 3.86 -7.17
C ASN A 149 6.82 2.81 -7.22
N LYS A 150 7.23 1.55 -7.07
CA LYS A 150 6.32 0.40 -7.15
C LYS A 150 6.89 -0.78 -6.40
N VAL A 151 6.05 -1.48 -5.64
CA VAL A 151 6.31 -2.79 -5.06
C VAL A 151 5.25 -3.72 -5.63
N VAL A 152 5.67 -4.85 -6.21
CA VAL A 152 4.77 -5.87 -6.76
C VAL A 152 5.14 -7.21 -6.15
N ALA A 153 4.19 -7.89 -5.54
CA ALA A 153 4.36 -9.26 -5.09
C ALA A 153 3.35 -10.15 -5.83
N THR A 154 3.81 -11.27 -6.37
CA THR A 154 2.98 -12.24 -7.10
C THR A 154 3.09 -13.62 -6.47
N GLY A 155 2.02 -14.39 -6.53
CA GLY A 155 2.00 -15.78 -6.07
C GLY A 155 0.68 -16.44 -6.39
N THR A 156 0.39 -17.52 -5.67
CA THR A 156 -0.94 -18.16 -5.67
C THR A 156 -1.56 -18.13 -4.29
N VAL A 157 -2.88 -18.15 -4.24
CA VAL A 157 -3.65 -18.06 -2.99
C VAL A 157 -3.25 -19.13 -1.99
N GLY A 158 -2.99 -20.37 -2.45
CA GLY A 158 -2.60 -21.49 -1.59
C GLY A 158 -1.19 -21.38 -0.98
N ASN A 159 -0.31 -20.61 -1.61
CA ASN A 159 1.08 -20.44 -1.18
C ASN A 159 1.27 -19.15 -0.37
N VAL A 160 0.61 -18.07 -0.77
CA VAL A 160 0.74 -16.75 -0.15
C VAL A 160 0.08 -16.70 1.23
N VAL A 161 -1.04 -17.39 1.43
CA VAL A 161 -1.74 -17.40 2.71
C VAL A 161 -1.17 -18.48 3.61
N PRO A 162 -0.54 -18.13 4.75
CA PRO A 162 0.00 -19.12 5.69
C PRO A 162 -0.99 -20.20 6.13
N SER A 163 -0.48 -21.41 6.34
CA SER A 163 -1.24 -22.43 7.05
C SER A 163 -1.58 -21.96 8.48
N GLY A 164 -2.81 -22.24 8.94
CA GLY A 164 -3.29 -21.82 10.27
C GLY A 164 -4.06 -20.48 10.27
N THR A 165 -3.94 -19.67 9.21
CA THR A 165 -4.70 -18.41 9.09
C THR A 165 -6.21 -18.61 9.19
N ARG A 166 -6.74 -19.72 8.65
CA ARG A 166 -8.18 -20.00 8.68
C ARG A 166 -8.69 -20.34 10.08
N ASP A 167 -7.87 -21.03 10.88
CA ASP A 167 -8.24 -21.38 12.25
C ASP A 167 -8.36 -20.11 13.12
N LEU A 168 -7.53 -19.10 12.85
CA LEU A 168 -7.64 -17.75 13.43
C LEU A 168 -8.95 -17.06 13.03
N LEU A 169 -9.34 -17.09 11.75
CA LEU A 169 -10.57 -16.45 11.29
C LEU A 169 -11.83 -17.04 11.94
N THR A 170 -11.84 -18.34 12.17
CA THR A 170 -13.01 -19.03 12.76
C THR A 170 -13.11 -18.88 14.28
N GLY A 171 -12.27 -18.03 14.90
CA GLY A 171 -12.24 -17.79 16.35
C GLY A 171 -11.77 -19.00 17.16
N GLY A 172 -11.27 -20.05 16.51
CA GLY A 172 -10.84 -21.30 17.13
C GLY A 172 -9.38 -21.28 17.62
N ALA A 173 -8.60 -20.29 17.19
CA ALA A 173 -7.16 -20.26 17.44
C ALA A 173 -6.77 -19.16 18.44
N SER A 174 -5.91 -19.51 19.39
CA SER A 174 -5.35 -18.62 20.40
C SER A 174 -4.30 -17.67 19.80
N LEU A 175 -3.92 -16.60 20.50
CA LEU A 175 -2.79 -15.74 20.11
C LEU A 175 -1.48 -16.51 19.89
N SER A 176 -1.28 -17.62 20.59
CA SER A 176 -0.14 -18.53 20.34
C SER A 176 -0.19 -19.18 18.96
N ALA A 177 -1.35 -19.26 18.32
CA ALA A 177 -1.50 -19.78 16.97
C ALA A 177 -1.03 -18.78 15.90
N LEU A 178 -0.96 -17.47 16.21
CA LEU A 178 -0.31 -16.48 15.34
C LEU A 178 1.17 -16.81 15.16
N ALA A 179 1.84 -17.24 16.24
CA ALA A 179 3.23 -17.68 16.20
C ALA A 179 3.42 -19.03 15.50
N SER A 180 2.33 -19.76 15.22
CA SER A 180 2.34 -21.01 14.44
C SER A 180 1.87 -20.83 13.00
N LEU A 181 1.67 -19.59 12.55
CA LEU A 181 1.38 -19.34 11.14
C LEU A 181 2.57 -19.83 10.30
N GLY A 182 2.24 -20.63 9.29
CA GLY A 182 3.24 -21.12 8.35
C GLY A 182 3.87 -20.01 7.52
N ALA A 183 4.80 -20.38 6.65
CA ALA A 183 5.37 -19.42 5.73
C ALA A 183 4.36 -18.96 4.67
N SER A 184 4.42 -17.68 4.34
CA SER A 184 3.85 -17.10 3.13
C SER A 184 4.85 -17.23 2.00
N LYS A 185 4.46 -17.83 0.88
CA LYS A 185 5.31 -18.06 -0.28
C LYS A 185 4.80 -17.31 -1.49
N TRP A 186 5.66 -16.52 -2.09
CA TRP A 186 5.43 -15.69 -3.26
C TRP A 186 6.31 -16.18 -4.40
N SER A 187 5.81 -16.20 -5.62
CA SER A 187 6.61 -16.52 -6.80
C SER A 187 7.62 -15.41 -7.12
N GLU A 188 7.25 -14.16 -6.88
CA GLU A 188 8.12 -13.01 -7.15
C GLU A 188 7.80 -11.84 -6.23
N LEU A 189 8.83 -11.11 -5.81
CA LEU A 189 8.76 -9.78 -5.21
C LEU A 189 9.62 -8.82 -6.02
N SER A 190 9.02 -7.78 -6.58
CA SER A 190 9.68 -6.73 -7.34
C SER A 190 9.54 -5.38 -6.65
N ILE A 191 10.65 -4.66 -6.47
CA ILE A 191 10.71 -3.33 -5.88
C ILE A 191 11.42 -2.41 -6.86
N LYS A 192 10.69 -1.46 -7.43
CA LYS A 192 11.22 -0.39 -8.30
C LYS A 192 11.40 0.89 -7.50
N ARG A 193 12.58 1.48 -7.60
CA ARG A 193 12.91 2.80 -7.06
C ARG A 193 13.75 3.58 -8.07
N ARG A 194 13.18 4.62 -8.66
CA ARG A 194 13.75 5.39 -9.77
C ARG A 194 14.22 4.40 -10.86
N ASN A 195 15.50 4.47 -11.22
CA ASN A 195 16.13 3.63 -12.23
C ASN A 195 16.67 2.31 -11.67
N ALA A 196 16.36 1.99 -10.40
CA ALA A 196 16.74 0.75 -9.76
C ALA A 196 15.54 -0.20 -9.65
N THR A 197 15.76 -1.49 -9.87
CA THR A 197 14.74 -2.54 -9.69
C THR A 197 15.37 -3.74 -9.02
N LEU A 198 14.82 -4.19 -7.90
CA LEU A 198 15.15 -5.45 -7.26
C LEU A 198 14.01 -6.44 -7.56
N THR A 199 14.33 -7.62 -8.07
CA THR A 199 13.37 -8.71 -8.29
C THR A 199 13.90 -9.95 -7.59
N ALA A 200 13.17 -10.44 -6.59
CA ALA A 200 13.47 -11.65 -5.85
C ALA A 200 12.46 -12.74 -6.24
N ASN A 201 12.94 -13.95 -6.54
CA ASN A 201 12.12 -15.09 -6.96
C ASN A 201 11.85 -16.01 -5.78
N ASP A 202 10.74 -16.76 -5.80
CA ASP A 202 10.40 -17.79 -4.80
C ASP A 202 10.54 -17.29 -3.35
N VAL A 203 10.04 -16.08 -3.10
CA VAL A 203 10.19 -15.40 -1.82
C VAL A 203 9.36 -16.08 -0.76
N THR A 204 10.01 -16.45 0.34
CA THR A 204 9.37 -16.98 1.53
C THR A 204 9.42 -15.93 2.62
N MET A 205 8.27 -15.58 3.20
CA MET A 205 8.12 -14.68 4.33
C MET A 205 7.49 -15.45 5.49
N GLN A 206 8.14 -15.48 6.64
CA GLN A 206 7.63 -16.23 7.79
C GLN A 206 8.03 -15.58 9.11
N LEU A 207 7.25 -15.87 10.14
CA LEU A 207 7.64 -15.59 11.52
C LEU A 207 8.34 -16.84 12.08
N ASP A 208 9.66 -16.82 12.18
CA ASP A 208 10.47 -17.88 12.80
C ASP A 208 10.75 -17.52 14.26
N GLY A 209 9.94 -18.07 15.18
CA GLY A 209 9.95 -17.70 16.58
C GLY A 209 9.54 -16.23 16.77
N THR A 210 10.51 -15.36 17.02
CA THR A 210 10.29 -13.90 17.14
C THR A 210 10.86 -13.12 15.96
N THR A 211 11.48 -13.80 15.00
CA THR A 211 12.16 -13.19 13.85
C THR A 211 11.22 -13.18 12.66
N PHE A 212 11.02 -12.03 12.04
CA PHE A 212 10.40 -11.96 10.74
C PHE A 212 11.47 -12.20 9.67
N ALA A 213 11.43 -13.37 9.05
CA ALA A 213 12.41 -13.82 8.08
C ALA A 213 11.84 -13.72 6.66
N ILE A 214 12.59 -13.09 5.76
CA ILE A 214 12.35 -13.06 4.33
C ILE A 214 13.54 -13.77 3.66
N SER A 215 13.26 -14.74 2.81
CA SER A 215 14.30 -15.45 2.06
C SER A 215 13.93 -15.61 0.61
N SER A 216 14.91 -15.58 -0.28
CA SER A 216 14.75 -15.83 -1.71
C SER A 216 15.99 -16.55 -2.24
N PRO A 217 15.84 -17.71 -2.92
CA PRO A 217 16.97 -18.46 -3.44
C PRO A 217 17.71 -17.73 -4.56
N SER A 218 17.03 -16.84 -5.28
CA SER A 218 17.63 -16.12 -6.40
C SER A 218 16.89 -14.85 -6.75
N GLY A 219 17.56 -13.95 -7.44
CA GLY A 219 16.91 -12.80 -8.06
C GLY A 219 17.87 -11.92 -8.83
N THR A 220 17.40 -10.75 -9.22
CA THR A 220 18.17 -9.75 -9.95
C THR A 220 18.01 -8.37 -9.34
N ALA A 221 19.07 -7.57 -9.38
CA ALA A 221 19.05 -6.16 -9.08
C ALA A 221 19.57 -5.39 -10.29
N LYS A 222 18.74 -4.50 -10.85
CA LYS A 222 19.12 -3.59 -11.94
C LYS A 222 19.37 -2.22 -11.36
N VAL A 223 20.53 -1.63 -11.60
CA VAL A 223 20.89 -0.27 -11.13
C VAL A 223 21.75 0.40 -12.20
N SER A 224 21.34 1.58 -12.68
CA SER A 224 22.12 2.38 -13.63
C SER A 224 22.62 1.57 -14.84
N SER A 225 21.70 0.85 -15.50
CA SER A 225 21.96 -0.04 -16.65
C SER A 225 22.78 -1.30 -16.38
N ARG A 226 23.27 -1.50 -15.15
CA ARG A 226 23.93 -2.73 -14.71
C ARG A 226 22.90 -3.71 -14.18
N THR A 227 23.11 -5.00 -14.44
CA THR A 227 22.28 -6.08 -13.90
C THR A 227 23.15 -6.99 -13.05
N PHE A 228 22.76 -7.13 -11.80
CA PHE A 228 23.36 -8.03 -10.84
C PHE A 228 22.41 -9.19 -10.61
N GLU A 229 22.91 -10.42 -10.69
CA GLU A 229 22.18 -11.60 -10.25
C GLU A 229 22.62 -11.92 -8.83
N PHE A 230 21.71 -12.31 -7.97
CA PHE A 230 22.03 -12.73 -6.61
C PHE A 230 21.46 -14.11 -6.29
N SER A 231 22.10 -14.81 -5.36
CA SER A 231 21.63 -16.06 -4.77
C SER A 231 21.50 -15.93 -3.25
N ASP A 232 20.61 -16.74 -2.68
CA ASP A 232 20.41 -16.89 -1.23
C ASP A 232 20.25 -15.56 -0.48
N LEU A 233 19.34 -14.70 -0.97
CA LEU A 233 18.94 -13.51 -0.25
C LEU A 233 18.26 -13.93 1.06
N THR A 234 18.74 -13.41 2.18
CA THR A 234 18.08 -13.54 3.48
C THR A 234 18.00 -12.18 4.15
N LEU A 235 16.82 -11.81 4.63
CA LEU A 235 16.58 -10.64 5.47
C LEU A 235 15.84 -11.09 6.73
N ASN A 236 16.51 -11.02 7.87
CA ASN A 236 15.93 -11.29 9.17
C ASN A 236 15.70 -9.96 9.89
N ILE A 237 14.47 -9.73 10.36
CA ILE A 237 14.12 -8.62 11.25
C ILE A 237 13.79 -9.22 12.61
N MET A 238 14.65 -8.96 13.58
CA MET A 238 14.60 -9.47 14.94
C MET A 238 14.07 -8.39 15.89
N PRO A 239 13.48 -8.78 17.04
CA PRO A 239 13.09 -7.82 18.06
C PRO A 239 14.28 -6.94 18.49
N PRO A 240 14.03 -5.74 19.02
CA PRO A 240 15.09 -4.94 19.63
C PRO A 240 15.73 -5.71 20.79
N GLU A 241 17.01 -5.44 21.05
CA GLU A 241 17.75 -6.03 22.17
C GLU A 241 17.02 -5.81 23.51
N THR A 242 16.38 -4.64 23.66
CA THR A 242 15.50 -4.33 24.79
C THR A 242 14.08 -4.05 24.30
N ILE A 243 13.14 -4.91 24.67
CA ILE A 243 11.71 -4.68 24.44
C ILE A 243 11.22 -3.65 25.48
N PRO A 244 10.46 -2.61 25.08
CA PRO A 244 9.96 -1.63 26.04
C PRO A 244 9.10 -2.29 27.12
N ALA A 245 9.26 -1.85 28.37
CA ALA A 245 8.51 -2.38 29.52
C ALA A 245 6.98 -2.37 29.32
N PRO A 246 6.36 -1.33 28.72
CA PRO A 246 4.94 -1.34 28.37
C PRO A 246 4.52 -2.57 27.54
N HIS A 247 5.29 -2.96 26.52
CA HIS A 247 4.96 -4.12 25.68
C HIS A 247 5.08 -5.44 26.43
N VAL A 248 6.05 -5.56 27.34
CA VAL A 248 6.20 -6.76 28.20
C VAL A 248 5.01 -6.89 29.15
N GLN A 249 4.59 -5.78 29.77
CA GLN A 249 3.43 -5.73 30.66
C GLN A 249 2.14 -6.05 29.90
N PHE A 250 1.95 -5.45 28.72
CA PHE A 250 0.83 -5.72 27.84
C PHE A 250 0.75 -7.20 27.47
N LEU A 251 1.86 -7.79 27.00
CA LEU A 251 1.90 -9.21 26.64
C LEU A 251 1.54 -10.11 27.84
N SER A 252 1.96 -9.74 29.04
CA SER A 252 1.63 -10.47 30.27
C SER A 252 0.14 -10.39 30.60
N GLN A 253 -0.47 -9.20 30.50
CA GLN A 253 -1.91 -9.01 30.69
C GLN A 253 -2.73 -9.76 29.63
N VAL A 254 -2.31 -9.71 28.37
CA VAL A 254 -2.96 -10.43 27.27
C VAL A 254 -2.90 -11.95 27.48
N ARG A 255 -1.77 -12.49 27.96
CA ARG A 255 -1.67 -13.92 28.31
C ARG A 255 -2.61 -14.29 29.46
N GLN A 256 -2.73 -13.43 30.47
CA GLN A 256 -3.67 -13.64 31.57
C GLN A 256 -5.12 -13.63 31.08
N LEU A 257 -5.51 -12.65 30.26
CA LEU A 257 -6.84 -12.57 29.65
C LEU A 257 -7.15 -13.82 28.79
N GLY A 258 -6.15 -14.31 28.05
CA GLY A 258 -6.27 -15.55 27.29
C GLY A 258 -6.46 -16.79 28.18
N ALA A 259 -5.72 -16.89 29.28
CA ALA A 259 -5.87 -17.97 30.26
C ALA A 259 -7.24 -17.95 30.95
N ASP A 260 -7.79 -16.75 31.17
CA ASP A 260 -9.08 -16.54 31.83
C ASP A 260 -10.27 -16.65 30.85
N GLY A 261 -10.03 -16.87 29.55
CA GLY A 261 -11.07 -16.99 28.53
C GLY A 261 -11.76 -15.66 28.17
N ASN A 262 -11.17 -14.52 28.55
CA ASN A 262 -11.75 -13.17 28.40
C ASN A 262 -11.07 -12.36 27.29
N LEU A 263 -10.48 -13.03 26.30
CA LEU A 263 -9.72 -12.38 25.24
C LEU A 263 -10.66 -11.75 24.18
N THR A 264 -11.18 -10.57 24.47
CA THR A 264 -11.95 -9.75 23.52
C THR A 264 -11.11 -8.60 22.97
N LEU A 265 -11.49 -8.03 21.82
CA LEU A 265 -10.82 -6.85 21.27
C LEU A 265 -10.84 -5.67 22.26
N SER A 266 -11.95 -5.47 22.97
CA SER A 266 -12.06 -4.43 24.00
C SER A 266 -11.13 -4.69 25.19
N ALA A 267 -10.98 -5.95 25.63
CA ALA A 267 -10.04 -6.32 26.68
C ALA A 267 -8.58 -6.15 26.24
N ILE A 268 -8.25 -6.47 24.98
CA ILE A 268 -6.91 -6.23 24.41
C ILE A 268 -6.63 -4.72 24.35
N LYS A 269 -7.58 -3.90 23.87
CA LYS A 269 -7.44 -2.43 23.85
C LYS A 269 -7.24 -1.87 25.27
N SER A 270 -8.01 -2.33 26.24
CA SER A 270 -7.86 -1.94 27.65
C SER A 270 -6.48 -2.33 28.19
N ALA A 271 -6.03 -3.57 27.96
CA ALA A 271 -4.73 -4.02 28.39
C ALA A 271 -3.58 -3.22 27.77
N ALA A 272 -3.70 -2.84 26.48
CA ALA A 272 -2.71 -2.00 25.82
C ALA A 272 -2.63 -0.61 26.49
N ALA A 273 -3.78 0.00 26.77
CA ALA A 273 -3.87 1.28 27.46
C ALA A 273 -3.33 1.20 28.91
N ASP A 274 -3.73 0.17 29.66
CA ASP A 274 -3.33 -0.04 31.06
C ASP A 274 -1.82 -0.32 31.19
N ALA A 275 -1.24 -1.00 30.20
CA ALA A 275 0.20 -1.24 30.13
C ALA A 275 0.99 -0.02 29.60
N GLY A 276 0.30 1.02 29.09
CA GLY A 276 0.94 2.20 28.51
C GLY A 276 1.57 1.93 27.14
N VAL A 277 1.09 0.95 26.38
CA VAL A 277 1.51 0.73 24.99
C VAL A 277 0.95 1.86 24.14
N THR A 278 1.84 2.55 23.41
CA THR A 278 1.49 3.65 22.53
C THR A 278 2.01 3.38 21.12
N VAL A 279 1.51 4.11 20.13
CA VAL A 279 2.07 4.05 18.78
C VAL A 279 3.53 4.49 18.81
N ALA A 280 3.84 5.58 19.53
CA ALA A 280 5.21 6.09 19.65
C ALA A 280 6.20 5.05 20.20
N ASN A 281 5.91 4.41 21.34
CA ASN A 281 6.83 3.44 21.92
C ASN A 281 6.90 2.13 21.11
N THR A 282 5.87 1.79 20.36
CA THR A 282 5.88 0.65 19.42
C THR A 282 6.74 0.97 18.19
N LEU A 283 6.62 2.17 17.62
CA LEU A 283 7.45 2.63 16.51
C LEU A 283 8.91 2.71 16.90
N ASP A 284 9.22 3.16 18.11
CA ASP A 284 10.59 3.19 18.61
C ASP A 284 11.13 1.77 18.78
N ALA A 285 10.34 0.83 19.30
CA ALA A 285 10.73 -0.58 19.35
C ALA A 285 11.01 -1.18 17.96
N ILE A 286 10.18 -0.85 16.96
CA ILE A 286 10.38 -1.29 15.56
C ILE A 286 11.65 -0.66 14.96
N ARG A 287 11.92 0.62 15.25
CA ARG A 287 13.15 1.28 14.78
C ARG A 287 14.40 0.68 15.42
N SER A 288 14.31 0.29 16.69
CA SER A 288 15.37 -0.41 17.41
C SER A 288 15.45 -1.90 17.08
N ALA A 289 14.52 -2.44 16.27
CA ALA A 289 14.58 -3.81 15.81
C ALA A 289 15.89 -4.05 15.06
N MET A 290 16.51 -5.19 15.34
CA MET A 290 17.74 -5.56 14.65
C MET A 290 17.38 -6.14 13.28
N TYR A 291 18.20 -5.85 12.28
CA TYR A 291 18.12 -6.52 10.99
C TYR A 291 19.45 -7.18 10.65
N GLU A 292 19.35 -8.25 9.87
CA GLU A 292 20.47 -8.92 9.23
C GLU A 292 20.08 -9.21 7.78
N LEU A 293 20.85 -8.67 6.85
CA LEU A 293 20.69 -8.86 5.41
C LEU A 293 21.92 -9.59 4.87
N SER A 294 21.71 -10.68 4.15
CA SER A 294 22.77 -11.43 3.50
C SER A 294 22.43 -11.81 2.06
N PHE A 295 23.48 -11.98 1.27
CA PHE A 295 23.45 -12.56 -0.07
C PHE A 295 24.55 -13.63 -0.15
N GLY A 296 24.20 -14.82 -0.64
CA GLY A 296 25.17 -15.90 -0.83
C GLY A 296 26.22 -15.55 -1.88
N GLN A 297 25.77 -15.17 -3.07
CA GLN A 297 26.63 -14.72 -4.17
C GLN A 297 25.94 -13.59 -4.92
N VAL A 298 26.72 -12.62 -5.42
CA VAL A 298 26.28 -11.58 -6.34
C VAL A 298 27.21 -11.58 -7.55
N THR A 299 26.63 -11.69 -8.74
CA THR A 299 27.35 -11.76 -10.02
C THR A 299 26.90 -10.67 -10.97
N GLU A 300 27.80 -10.19 -11.82
CA GLU A 300 27.51 -9.31 -12.95
C GLU A 300 28.04 -9.97 -14.23
N ASN A 301 27.19 -10.16 -15.24
CA ASN A 301 27.55 -10.85 -16.49
C ASN A 301 28.18 -12.25 -16.27
N GLY A 302 27.78 -12.96 -15.20
CA GLY A 302 28.32 -14.27 -14.82
C GLY A 302 29.65 -14.23 -14.06
N GLU A 303 30.22 -13.05 -13.82
CA GLU A 303 31.41 -12.88 -12.98
C GLU A 303 31.03 -12.52 -11.54
N GLU A 304 31.61 -13.19 -10.56
CA GLU A 304 31.36 -12.90 -9.14
C GLU A 304 31.95 -11.55 -8.75
N ILE A 305 31.10 -10.66 -8.21
CA ILE A 305 31.51 -9.36 -7.69
C ILE A 305 31.51 -9.32 -6.15
N ALA A 306 30.70 -10.17 -5.52
CA ALA A 306 30.68 -10.35 -4.07
C ALA A 306 30.19 -11.76 -3.73
N SER A 307 30.74 -12.34 -2.66
CA SER A 307 30.27 -13.59 -2.07
C SER A 307 30.20 -13.48 -0.55
N ASN A 308 29.25 -14.22 0.03
CA ASN A 308 28.94 -14.21 1.46
C ASN A 308 28.80 -12.79 2.01
N PHE A 309 28.13 -11.91 1.26
CA PHE A 309 27.87 -10.56 1.72
C PHE A 309 26.89 -10.61 2.88
N GLN A 310 27.19 -9.87 3.94
CA GLN A 310 26.34 -9.76 5.11
C GLN A 310 26.46 -8.35 5.69
N THR A 311 25.32 -7.78 6.06
CA THR A 311 25.24 -6.51 6.78
C THR A 311 24.16 -6.62 7.86
N SER A 312 24.35 -5.91 8.96
CA SER A 312 23.43 -5.92 10.08
C SER A 312 23.42 -4.57 10.77
N GLY A 313 22.38 -4.30 11.53
CA GLY A 313 22.25 -3.10 12.35
C GLY A 313 20.85 -2.99 12.89
N THR A 314 20.42 -1.78 13.19
CA THR A 314 19.03 -1.47 13.53
C THR A 314 18.25 -1.03 12.29
N VAL A 315 16.94 -1.24 12.30
CA VAL A 315 16.04 -0.70 11.25
C VAL A 315 16.18 0.82 11.15
N ALA A 316 16.42 1.52 12.27
CA ALA A 316 16.70 2.95 12.29
C ALA A 316 17.94 3.32 11.46
N GLU A 317 19.05 2.61 11.66
CA GLU A 317 20.30 2.84 10.92
C GLU A 317 20.17 2.48 9.43
N LEU A 318 19.44 1.40 9.11
CA LEU A 318 19.12 1.05 7.74
C LEU A 318 18.32 2.17 7.07
N MET A 319 17.27 2.65 7.74
CA MET A 319 16.46 3.75 7.25
C MET A 319 17.31 5.01 7.06
N GLN A 320 18.14 5.40 8.03
CA GLN A 320 19.05 6.55 7.89
C GLN A 320 20.01 6.39 6.70
N THR A 321 20.55 5.20 6.48
CA THR A 321 21.42 4.92 5.34
C THR A 321 20.66 5.09 4.02
N VAL A 322 19.45 4.55 3.94
CA VAL A 322 18.55 4.73 2.79
C VAL A 322 18.21 6.20 2.60
N ARG A 323 17.93 6.95 3.67
CA ARG A 323 17.65 8.40 3.63
C ARG A 323 18.84 9.18 3.09
N LYS A 324 20.04 8.93 3.60
CA LYS A 324 21.27 9.57 3.12
C LYS A 324 21.54 9.28 1.65
N GLN A 325 21.42 8.02 1.22
CA GLN A 325 21.57 7.64 -0.19
C GLN A 325 20.44 8.16 -1.08
N ALA A 326 19.27 8.40 -0.51
CA ALA A 326 18.15 9.04 -1.21
C ALA A 326 18.32 10.57 -1.38
N GLY A 327 19.35 11.17 -0.76
CA GLY A 327 19.60 12.61 -0.77
C GLY A 327 18.89 13.39 0.35
N MET A 328 18.36 12.70 1.37
CA MET A 328 17.52 13.33 2.41
C MET A 328 18.28 14.18 3.44
N ASP A 329 19.60 14.05 3.55
CA ASP A 329 20.41 14.86 4.49
C ASP A 329 20.83 16.22 3.91
N GLN A 330 20.46 16.55 2.65
CA GLN A 330 20.86 17.80 1.99
C GLN A 330 19.95 19.01 2.27
N GLN A 331 18.92 18.90 3.13
CA GLN A 331 18.00 20.02 3.41
C GLN A 331 18.03 20.59 4.83
N THR A 332 18.97 20.18 5.68
CA THR A 332 19.20 20.84 6.98
C THR A 332 20.64 21.28 7.10
N GLY A 333 21.03 22.27 6.29
CA GLY A 333 22.33 22.91 6.36
C GLY A 333 22.41 24.08 5.39
N ASP A 334 22.28 25.28 5.96
CA ASP A 334 22.66 26.58 5.39
C ASP A 334 21.75 27.19 4.30
N GLN A 335 20.64 27.78 4.76
CA GLN A 335 20.15 29.02 4.17
C GLN A 335 21.15 30.14 4.50
N GLN A 336 22.09 30.42 3.59
CA GLN A 336 22.69 31.74 3.42
C GLN A 336 22.95 31.97 1.93
N ASP A 337 22.20 32.93 1.40
CA ASP A 337 22.51 33.87 0.31
C ASP A 337 23.49 33.41 -0.80
N ASP A 338 22.99 33.29 -2.03
CA ASP A 338 23.29 34.29 -3.07
C ASP A 338 22.49 34.04 -4.36
N GLN A 339 21.96 35.13 -4.89
CA GLN A 339 21.35 35.24 -6.22
C GLN A 339 22.41 35.08 -7.30
N GLN A 340 22.14 34.32 -8.38
CA GLN A 340 22.18 34.81 -9.78
C GLN A 340 21.98 33.70 -10.83
N ASP A 341 21.36 34.17 -11.91
CA ASP A 341 20.87 33.59 -13.17
C ASP A 341 21.81 32.71 -14.03
N ASP A 342 21.14 32.07 -15.01
CA ASP A 342 21.53 31.65 -16.37
C ASP A 342 21.82 30.14 -16.67
N ASP A 343 20.82 29.53 -17.33
CA ASP A 343 20.86 28.82 -18.63
C ASP A 343 22.01 27.85 -18.99
N GLN A 344 21.69 26.54 -19.08
CA GLN A 344 21.70 25.72 -20.32
C GLN A 344 21.68 24.18 -20.06
N GLN A 345 20.69 23.54 -20.71
CA GLN A 345 20.58 22.20 -21.32
C GLN A 345 21.77 21.21 -21.21
N ASP A 346 21.50 19.95 -20.80
CA ASP A 346 21.29 18.84 -21.75
C ASP A 346 20.99 17.48 -21.05
N ASP A 347 20.30 16.65 -21.82
CA ASP A 347 19.67 15.34 -21.61
C ASP A 347 20.48 14.21 -20.91
N ASP A 348 19.79 13.34 -20.15
CA ASP A 348 19.50 11.97 -20.61
C ASP A 348 18.64 11.12 -19.64
N GLN A 349 17.77 10.33 -20.26
CA GLN A 349 16.54 9.71 -19.75
C GLN A 349 16.72 8.42 -18.91
N ALA A 350 15.71 8.13 -18.08
CA ALA A 350 15.20 6.75 -17.92
C ALA A 350 13.71 6.75 -17.50
N GLN A 351 12.93 5.97 -18.25
CA GLN A 351 11.46 5.89 -18.27
C GLN A 351 10.88 5.19 -17.00
N ASP A 352 10.34 5.99 -16.08
CA ASP A 352 8.99 5.74 -15.55
C ASP A 352 7.99 6.29 -16.57
N GLY A 353 6.78 5.71 -16.70
CA GLY A 353 5.79 6.16 -17.69
C GLY A 353 5.58 7.67 -17.57
N GLN A 354 6.26 8.42 -18.44
CA GLN A 354 6.39 9.86 -18.30
C GLN A 354 5.01 10.44 -18.60
N LEU A 355 4.43 11.15 -17.64
CA LEU A 355 3.32 12.05 -17.89
C LEU A 355 3.89 13.24 -18.68
N SER A 356 4.16 13.00 -19.96
CA SER A 356 4.94 13.88 -20.83
C SER A 356 4.18 15.13 -21.24
N LYS A 357 2.88 15.19 -20.94
CA LYS A 357 2.02 16.30 -21.30
C LYS A 357 1.36 16.89 -20.06
N VAL A 358 1.10 18.19 -20.11
CA VAL A 358 0.29 18.92 -19.14
C VAL A 358 -0.95 19.44 -19.86
N ALA A 359 -2.12 19.24 -19.27
CA ALA A 359 -3.36 19.89 -19.65
C ALA A 359 -3.65 20.97 -18.62
N VAL A 360 -3.91 22.19 -19.10
CA VAL A 360 -4.40 23.32 -18.29
C VAL A 360 -5.82 23.62 -18.76
N VAL A 361 -6.79 23.48 -17.86
CA VAL A 361 -8.20 23.76 -18.12
C VAL A 361 -8.52 25.12 -17.49
N SER A 362 -8.99 26.07 -18.27
CA SER A 362 -9.28 27.44 -17.81
C SER A 362 -10.60 27.97 -18.39
N SER A 363 -11.19 29.00 -17.77
CA SER A 363 -12.37 29.70 -18.30
C SER A 363 -12.13 31.22 -18.45
N PRO A 364 -11.23 31.65 -19.35
CA PRO A 364 -10.66 33.01 -19.33
C PRO A 364 -11.66 34.16 -19.62
N ASN A 365 -12.91 33.85 -19.96
CA ASN A 365 -13.92 34.82 -20.35
C ASN A 365 -15.16 34.83 -19.42
N THR A 366 -15.16 34.06 -18.33
CA THR A 366 -16.28 33.99 -17.40
C THR A 366 -15.79 33.61 -16.00
N ASP A 367 -16.48 34.12 -14.97
CA ASP A 367 -16.26 33.72 -13.57
C ASP A 367 -17.35 32.70 -13.12
N GLU A 368 -18.22 32.28 -14.04
CA GLU A 368 -19.24 31.26 -13.78
C GLU A 368 -18.60 29.86 -13.75
N GLN A 369 -18.98 29.04 -12.77
CA GLN A 369 -18.53 27.65 -12.68
C GLN A 369 -19.08 26.82 -13.84
N MET A 370 -18.18 26.19 -14.61
CA MET A 370 -18.51 25.42 -15.79
C MET A 370 -18.00 23.99 -15.64
N ASN A 371 -18.87 23.02 -15.85
CA ASN A 371 -18.48 21.60 -15.85
C ASN A 371 -17.81 21.24 -17.17
N TYR A 372 -16.73 20.47 -17.10
CA TYR A 372 -16.06 19.93 -18.28
C TYR A 372 -15.79 18.44 -18.11
N VAL A 373 -15.70 17.74 -19.25
CA VAL A 373 -15.31 16.34 -19.30
C VAL A 373 -14.29 16.11 -20.40
N PHE A 374 -13.14 15.53 -20.04
CA PHE A 374 -12.17 15.02 -21.00
C PHE A 374 -11.70 13.61 -20.59
N GLU A 375 -11.15 12.88 -21.56
CA GLU A 375 -10.54 11.56 -21.37
C GLU A 375 -9.07 11.59 -21.79
N VAL A 376 -8.23 10.77 -21.18
CA VAL A 376 -6.88 10.50 -21.65
C VAL A 376 -6.66 9.00 -21.86
N THR A 377 -5.89 8.66 -22.90
CA THR A 377 -5.62 7.26 -23.26
C THR A 377 -4.50 6.61 -22.44
N GLY A 378 -3.78 7.37 -21.62
CA GLY A 378 -2.73 6.90 -20.73
C GLY A 378 -3.01 7.19 -19.25
N ASP A 379 -1.96 7.21 -18.43
CA ASP A 379 -2.01 7.59 -17.02
C ASP A 379 -2.24 9.11 -16.86
N LEU A 380 -2.85 9.51 -15.75
CA LEU A 380 -3.14 10.90 -15.38
C LEU A 380 -2.88 11.15 -13.89
N GLU A 381 -2.40 12.34 -13.57
CA GLU A 381 -2.16 12.87 -12.23
C GLU A 381 -2.74 14.29 -12.16
N ASN A 382 -3.62 14.57 -11.20
CA ASN A 382 -4.05 15.94 -10.89
C ASN A 382 -2.90 16.66 -10.18
N LEU A 383 -2.44 17.77 -10.74
CA LEU A 383 -1.31 18.54 -10.21
C LEU A 383 -1.75 19.54 -9.14
N GLU A 384 -2.98 20.05 -9.22
CA GLU A 384 -3.45 21.17 -8.39
C GLU A 384 -4.93 20.97 -8.00
N PRO A 385 -5.26 20.04 -7.08
CA PRO A 385 -6.65 19.66 -6.83
C PRO A 385 -7.54 20.71 -6.14
N ASN A 386 -7.10 21.97 -5.95
CA ASN A 386 -7.84 22.98 -5.15
C ASN A 386 -7.46 24.46 -5.45
N GLU A 387 -7.10 24.86 -6.68
CA GLU A 387 -6.92 26.31 -6.96
C GLU A 387 -8.24 27.05 -7.17
N ASP A 388 -9.31 26.34 -7.55
CA ASP A 388 -10.61 26.93 -7.78
C ASP A 388 -11.36 27.26 -6.48
N GLY A 389 -11.75 28.52 -6.33
CA GLY A 389 -12.63 28.93 -5.24
C GLY A 389 -14.01 28.27 -5.36
N GLY A 390 -14.49 27.61 -4.30
CA GLY A 390 -15.88 27.15 -4.17
C GLY A 390 -16.06 25.63 -4.17
N ALA A 391 -17.17 25.16 -4.77
CA ALA A 391 -17.58 23.74 -4.84
C ALA A 391 -17.05 23.01 -6.10
N ALA A 392 -15.91 23.44 -6.64
CA ALA A 392 -15.27 22.76 -7.76
C ALA A 392 -14.82 21.36 -7.31
N VAL A 393 -15.18 20.32 -8.07
CA VAL A 393 -14.85 18.93 -7.76
C VAL A 393 -14.34 18.27 -9.04
N ASP A 394 -13.12 17.76 -9.01
CA ASP A 394 -12.55 16.95 -10.09
C ASP A 394 -12.75 15.46 -9.80
N LEU A 395 -13.67 14.83 -10.52
CA LEU A 395 -13.88 13.39 -10.49
C LEU A 395 -13.02 12.71 -11.56
N ILE A 396 -11.99 11.99 -11.10
CA ILE A 396 -11.13 11.18 -11.97
C ILE A 396 -11.54 9.70 -11.85
N SER A 397 -12.05 9.15 -12.95
CA SER A 397 -12.49 7.75 -13.08
C SER A 397 -11.74 7.06 -14.24
N GLU A 398 -11.65 5.72 -14.23
CA GLU A 398 -11.04 4.96 -15.33
C GLU A 398 -12.11 4.07 -15.98
N THR A 399 -12.39 4.31 -17.26
CA THR A 399 -13.40 3.56 -18.04
C THR A 399 -12.76 3.07 -19.34
N ASP A 400 -12.89 1.77 -19.63
CA ASP A 400 -12.40 1.14 -20.88
C ASP A 400 -10.90 1.37 -21.18
N GLY A 401 -10.06 1.45 -20.14
CA GLY A 401 -8.61 1.68 -20.28
C GLY A 401 -8.24 3.13 -20.60
N ARG A 402 -9.16 4.06 -20.37
CA ARG A 402 -8.95 5.51 -20.43
C ARG A 402 -9.24 6.13 -19.08
N VAL A 403 -8.54 7.20 -18.75
CA VAL A 403 -8.83 8.00 -17.55
C VAL A 403 -9.74 9.15 -17.96
N ARG A 404 -10.96 9.19 -17.41
CA ARG A 404 -11.98 10.21 -17.61
C ARG A 404 -11.95 11.19 -16.43
N VAL A 405 -11.86 12.47 -16.75
CA VAL A 405 -11.89 13.59 -15.81
C VAL A 405 -13.21 14.32 -15.99
N GLU A 406 -14.01 14.41 -14.94
CA GLU A 406 -15.20 15.26 -14.88
C GLU A 406 -14.93 16.34 -13.83
N GLY A 407 -14.64 17.57 -14.27
CA GLY A 407 -14.24 18.67 -13.38
C GLY A 407 -15.17 19.87 -13.51
N THR A 408 -14.93 20.86 -12.67
CA THR A 408 -15.64 22.15 -12.70
C THR A 408 -14.61 23.27 -12.62
N VAL A 409 -14.51 24.09 -13.67
CA VAL A 409 -13.58 25.22 -13.74
C VAL A 409 -14.31 26.56 -13.57
N GLY A 410 -13.72 27.49 -12.81
CA GLY A 410 -14.24 28.85 -12.56
C GLY A 410 -13.19 29.95 -12.79
N GLU A 411 -12.89 30.73 -11.74
CA GLU A 411 -11.91 31.83 -11.75
C GLU A 411 -10.44 31.36 -11.75
N GLY A 412 -10.18 30.06 -11.58
CA GLY A 412 -8.83 29.46 -11.59
C GLY A 412 -8.60 28.50 -12.76
N ASP A 413 -7.45 27.84 -12.73
CA ASP A 413 -7.04 26.84 -13.72
C ASP A 413 -6.92 25.46 -13.06
N ASP A 414 -7.45 24.42 -13.69
CA ASP A 414 -7.16 23.05 -13.30
C ASP A 414 -5.98 22.51 -14.10
N ARG A 415 -5.04 21.83 -13.43
CA ARG A 415 -3.83 21.30 -14.07
C ARG A 415 -3.69 19.80 -13.91
N PHE A 416 -3.49 19.12 -15.03
CA PHE A 416 -3.33 17.67 -15.08
C PHE A 416 -2.05 17.29 -15.82
N ALA A 417 -1.22 16.44 -15.23
CA ALA A 417 -0.16 15.75 -15.96
C ALA A 417 -0.71 14.44 -16.51
N PHE A 418 -0.49 14.17 -17.79
CA PHE A 418 -1.00 12.96 -18.43
C PHE A 418 -0.03 12.37 -19.45
N SER A 419 -0.28 11.12 -19.82
CA SER A 419 0.36 10.43 -20.94
C SER A 419 -0.69 10.02 -21.98
N GLY A 420 -0.27 9.80 -23.23
CA GLY A 420 -1.17 9.47 -24.33
C GLY A 420 -1.82 10.71 -24.96
N ASP A 421 -3.06 10.56 -25.41
CA ASP A 421 -3.83 11.59 -26.11
C ASP A 421 -4.99 12.06 -25.25
N LEU A 422 -5.20 13.38 -25.22
CA LEU A 422 -6.37 14.00 -24.61
C LEU A 422 -7.53 14.02 -25.61
N ILE A 423 -8.70 13.61 -25.15
CA ILE A 423 -9.94 13.53 -25.91
C ILE A 423 -10.98 14.38 -25.18
N GLU A 424 -11.35 15.50 -25.77
CA GLU A 424 -12.46 16.32 -25.27
C GLU A 424 -13.78 15.56 -25.45
N VAL A 425 -14.54 15.40 -24.37
CA VAL A 425 -15.82 14.66 -24.39
C VAL A 425 -16.99 15.63 -24.28
N ASP A 426 -16.97 16.51 -23.28
CA ASP A 426 -18.00 17.52 -23.03
C ASP A 426 -17.33 18.77 -22.46
N VAL A 427 -16.81 19.62 -23.34
CA VAL A 427 -16.10 20.85 -22.98
C VAL A 427 -16.94 22.04 -23.50
N PRO A 428 -17.53 22.86 -22.62
CA PRO A 428 -18.29 24.03 -23.04
C PRO A 428 -17.43 25.03 -23.82
N ASP A 429 -18.02 25.80 -24.74
CA ASP A 429 -17.30 26.80 -25.57
C ASP A 429 -16.54 27.86 -24.75
N ALA A 430 -16.94 28.09 -23.49
CA ALA A 430 -16.29 29.04 -22.58
C ALA A 430 -15.07 28.46 -21.84
N VAL A 431 -14.89 27.13 -21.87
CA VAL A 431 -13.77 26.40 -21.27
C VAL A 431 -12.71 26.15 -22.33
N GLN A 432 -11.44 26.37 -21.98
CA GLN A 432 -10.29 26.14 -22.84
C GLN A 432 -9.40 25.08 -22.20
N ILE A 433 -9.00 24.07 -22.99
CA ILE A 433 -8.02 23.07 -22.59
C ILE A 433 -6.76 23.28 -23.41
N GLU A 434 -5.72 23.81 -22.78
CA GLU A 434 -4.40 23.95 -23.40
C GLU A 434 -3.53 22.74 -23.06
N THR A 435 -2.92 22.13 -24.07
CA THR A 435 -1.99 21.02 -23.88
C THR A 435 -0.58 21.42 -24.27
N SER A 436 0.38 21.15 -23.38
CA SER A 436 1.80 21.40 -23.60
C SER A 436 2.64 20.18 -23.26
N GLU A 437 3.80 20.04 -23.89
CA GLU A 437 4.81 19.06 -23.46
C GLU A 437 5.43 19.54 -22.15
N ARG A 438 5.70 18.60 -21.24
CA ARG A 438 6.20 18.85 -19.90
C ARG A 438 7.72 19.05 -19.84
#